data_AF-A0A7N2LB31-F1
#
_entry.id   AF-A0A7N2LB31-F1
#
_cell.length_a   1.000
_cell.length_b   1.000
_cell.length_c   1.000
_cell.angle_alpha   90.00
_cell.angle_beta   90.00
_cell.angle_gamma   90.00
#
_symmetry.space_group_name_H-M   'P 1'
#
loop_
_entity.id
_entity.type
_entity.pdbx_description
1 polymer ?
#
loop_
_entity_poly.entity_id
_entity_poly.type
_entity_poly.pdbx_seq_one_letter_code
_entity_poly.pdbx_strand_id
1 'polypeptide(L)'
;MGTAISYNTFFRTQEESIATMKWILRDVEALGDKPAFISHIGDISYARGYSWFWDHFFTQIEPVASKVAYHVCIGNHGYDWPSQPWRPEWSVGIYGKDGGGECGVPFSFRFRMPGNSLDPTGTRAPDTRNLSSTFCIHVN
;
A
#
# COMPACT_ATOMS: atom_id res chain seq x y z
N MET A 1 -20.49 -12.33 -27.77
CA MET A 1 -19.14 -11.92 -28.21
C MET A 1 -18.20 -12.09 -27.02
N GLY A 2 -17.57 -13.25 -26.89
CA GLY A 2 -16.59 -13.51 -25.84
C GLY A 2 -15.19 -13.31 -26.42
N THR A 3 -14.52 -12.23 -26.04
CA THR A 3 -13.11 -12.03 -26.34
C THR A 3 -12.30 -12.82 -25.32
N ALA A 4 -11.72 -13.96 -25.74
CA ALA A 4 -10.73 -14.68 -24.96
C ALA A 4 -9.43 -13.85 -24.96
N ILE A 5 -9.26 -13.05 -23.92
CA ILE A 5 -7.97 -12.42 -23.60
C ILE A 5 -7.16 -13.47 -22.86
N SER A 6 -5.87 -13.64 -23.16
CA SER A 6 -4.98 -14.48 -22.36
C SER A 6 -4.98 -13.96 -20.92
N TYR A 7 -5.66 -14.65 -20.01
CA TYR A 7 -5.56 -14.34 -18.59
C TYR A 7 -4.30 -15.03 -18.08
N ASN A 8 -3.32 -14.24 -17.64
CA ASN A 8 -2.21 -14.76 -16.85
C ASN A 8 -2.78 -15.17 -15.48
N THR A 9 -3.08 -16.46 -15.31
CA THR A 9 -3.66 -17.03 -14.08
C THR A 9 -2.65 -17.14 -12.92
N PHE A 10 -1.38 -16.79 -13.16
CA PHE A 10 -0.27 -17.03 -12.24
C PHE A 10 0.49 -15.76 -11.89
N PHE A 11 -0.20 -14.65 -11.65
CA PHE A 11 0.43 -13.58 -10.89
C PHE A 11 0.51 -14.04 -9.44
N ARG A 12 1.70 -14.00 -8.85
CA ARG A 12 1.93 -14.35 -7.45
C ARG A 12 2.37 -13.09 -6.70
N THR A 13 1.97 -13.01 -5.44
CA THR A 13 2.63 -12.12 -4.48
C THR A 13 4.05 -12.63 -4.21
N GLN A 14 4.88 -11.79 -3.60
CA GLN A 14 6.26 -12.12 -3.25
C GLN A 14 6.29 -13.30 -2.28
N GLU A 15 6.90 -14.43 -2.66
CA GLU A 15 6.92 -15.64 -1.82
C GLU A 15 7.57 -15.39 -0.44
N GLU A 16 8.61 -14.55 -0.39
CA GLU A 16 9.32 -14.17 0.83
C GLU A 16 8.49 -13.33 1.82
N SER A 17 7.36 -12.77 1.37
CA SER A 17 6.44 -12.04 2.26
C SER A 17 5.85 -12.95 3.34
N ILE A 18 5.67 -14.24 3.05
CA ILE A 18 5.13 -15.23 3.99
C ILE A 18 6.11 -15.42 5.16
N ALA A 19 7.41 -15.54 4.86
CA ALA A 19 8.44 -15.67 5.87
C ALA A 19 8.53 -14.39 6.73
N THR A 20 8.50 -13.23 6.09
CA THR A 20 8.52 -11.92 6.79
C THR A 20 7.37 -11.81 7.79
N MET A 21 6.14 -12.12 7.36
CA MET A 21 4.96 -12.06 8.24
C MET A 21 5.02 -13.07 9.38
N LYS A 22 5.57 -14.27 9.13
CA LYS A 22 5.80 -15.28 10.18
C LYS A 22 6.74 -14.77 11.28
N TRP A 23 7.83 -14.09 10.90
CA TRP A 23 8.78 -13.54 11.87
C TRP A 23 8.19 -12.36 12.64
N ILE A 24 7.50 -11.45 11.96
CA ILE A 24 6.81 -10.33 12.61
C ILE A 24 5.79 -10.84 13.63
N LEU A 25 4.98 -11.84 13.27
CA LEU A 25 3.99 -12.41 14.18
C LEU A 25 4.65 -13.00 15.44
N ARG A 26 5.75 -13.75 15.27
CA ARG A 26 6.53 -14.28 16.38
C ARG A 26 7.02 -13.17 17.31
N ASP A 27 7.54 -12.08 16.76
CA ASP A 27 8.10 -10.99 17.54
C ASP A 27 6.99 -10.19 18.25
N VAL A 28 5.84 -9.97 17.60
CA VAL A 28 4.65 -9.37 18.22
C VAL A 28 4.16 -10.22 19.40
N GLU A 29 4.13 -11.55 19.26
CA GLU A 29 3.76 -12.45 20.35
C GLU A 29 4.77 -12.45 21.49
N ALA A 30 6.07 -12.34 21.19
CA ALA A 30 7.12 -12.24 22.19
C ALA A 30 7.12 -10.89 22.95
N LEU A 31 6.62 -9.82 22.33
CA LEU A 31 6.50 -8.50 22.95
C LEU A 31 5.40 -8.45 24.03
N GLY A 32 4.36 -9.30 23.93
CA GLY A 32 3.23 -9.32 24.86
C GLY A 32 2.52 -7.97 24.89
N ASP A 33 2.27 -7.44 26.09
CA ASP A 33 1.54 -6.18 26.30
C ASP A 33 2.38 -4.90 26.08
N LYS A 34 3.61 -5.03 25.56
CA LYS A 34 4.45 -3.86 25.31
C LYS A 34 3.91 -3.06 24.13
N PRO A 35 3.89 -1.71 24.21
CA PRO A 35 3.47 -0.88 23.10
C PRO A 35 4.42 -1.08 21.91
N ALA A 36 3.85 -1.46 20.77
CA ALA A 36 4.57 -1.69 19.53
C ALA A 36 3.72 -1.27 18.33
N PHE A 37 4.38 -0.89 17.24
CA PHE A 37 3.75 -0.62 15.96
C PHE A 37 4.66 -1.12 14.84
N ILE A 38 4.07 -1.34 13.67
CA ILE A 38 4.78 -1.75 12.46
C ILE A 38 4.74 -0.59 11.48
N SER A 39 5.85 -0.34 10.80
CA SER A 39 5.93 0.63 9.71
C SER A 39 6.34 -0.07 8.42
N HIS A 40 5.39 -0.20 7.49
CA HIS A 40 5.62 -0.72 6.14
C HIS A 40 5.83 0.44 5.18
N ILE A 41 7.08 0.62 4.73
CA ILE A 41 7.49 1.84 4.02
C ILE A 41 7.45 1.61 2.51
N GLY A 42 6.30 1.88 1.90
CA GLY A 42 6.11 1.77 0.45
C GLY A 42 5.80 0.36 -0.02
N ASP A 43 5.40 0.26 -1.29
CA ASP A 43 5.37 -1.00 -2.04
C ASP A 43 4.68 -2.17 -1.32
N ILE A 44 3.40 -1.95 -1.02
CA ILE A 44 2.64 -2.77 -0.07
C ILE A 44 2.21 -4.12 -0.66
N SER A 45 1.27 -4.10 -1.60
CA SER A 45 0.65 -5.33 -2.14
C SER A 45 1.18 -5.72 -3.51
N TYR A 46 1.86 -4.78 -4.20
CA TYR A 46 2.22 -4.91 -5.61
C TYR A 46 1.05 -5.29 -6.53
N ALA A 47 -0.17 -4.89 -6.15
CA ALA A 47 -1.38 -5.22 -6.89
C ALA A 47 -1.37 -4.67 -8.32
N ARG A 48 -0.80 -3.49 -8.56
CA ARG A 48 -0.58 -2.87 -9.88
C ARG A 48 -1.80 -3.01 -10.82
N GLY A 49 -3.00 -2.78 -10.29
CA GLY A 49 -4.26 -2.78 -11.05
C GLY A 49 -5.10 -4.05 -10.89
N TYR A 50 -4.57 -5.09 -10.27
CA TYR A 50 -5.27 -6.34 -9.98
C TYR A 50 -5.83 -6.34 -8.56
N SER A 51 -7.09 -5.95 -8.39
CA SER A 51 -7.72 -5.72 -7.07
C SER A 51 -7.64 -6.91 -6.11
N TRP A 52 -7.67 -8.14 -6.62
CA TRP A 52 -7.62 -9.36 -5.80
C TRP A 52 -6.30 -9.54 -5.03
N PHE A 53 -5.21 -8.88 -5.46
CA PHE A 53 -3.97 -8.85 -4.68
C PHE A 53 -4.07 -8.05 -3.40
N TRP A 54 -4.90 -7.00 -3.38
CA TRP A 54 -5.17 -6.28 -2.14
C TRP A 54 -5.86 -7.18 -1.12
N ASP A 55 -6.82 -8.00 -1.55
CA ASP A 55 -7.53 -8.91 -0.66
C ASP A 55 -6.57 -9.98 -0.11
N HIS A 56 -5.73 -10.55 -0.98
CA HIS A 56 -4.68 -11.49 -0.55
C HIS A 56 -3.71 -10.86 0.45
N PHE A 57 -3.25 -9.64 0.19
CA PHE A 57 -2.38 -8.90 1.10
C PHE A 57 -3.04 -8.69 2.47
N PHE A 58 -4.32 -8.29 2.52
CA PHE A 58 -5.02 -8.10 3.80
C PHE A 58 -5.18 -9.39 4.57
N THR A 59 -5.53 -10.50 3.91
CA THR A 59 -5.57 -11.82 4.55
C THR A 59 -4.20 -12.20 5.12
N GLN A 60 -3.12 -11.87 4.43
CA GLN A 60 -1.78 -12.19 4.88
C GLN A 60 -1.34 -11.37 6.11
N ILE A 61 -1.69 -10.09 6.18
CA ILE A 61 -1.29 -9.22 7.30
C ILE A 61 -2.25 -9.26 8.50
N GLU A 62 -3.47 -9.76 8.32
CA GLU A 62 -4.52 -9.81 9.36
C GLU A 62 -4.03 -10.34 10.72
N PRO A 63 -3.26 -11.44 10.82
CA PRO A 63 -2.84 -11.99 12.13
C PRO A 63 -1.99 -11.03 12.96
N VAL A 64 -1.37 -10.05 12.29
CA VAL A 64 -0.49 -9.04 12.90
C VAL A 64 -1.21 -7.70 13.02
N ALA A 65 -1.83 -7.22 11.94
CA ALA A 65 -2.49 -5.91 11.89
C ALA A 65 -3.74 -5.82 12.78
N SER A 66 -4.32 -6.97 13.19
CA SER A 66 -5.39 -7.02 14.19
C SER A 66 -4.90 -6.89 15.64
N LYS A 67 -3.60 -7.09 15.89
CA LYS A 67 -2.99 -7.07 17.24
C LYS A 67 -2.21 -5.78 17.51
N VAL A 68 -1.54 -5.23 16.51
CA VAL A 68 -0.69 -4.04 16.63
C VAL A 68 -0.98 -3.02 15.54
N ALA A 69 -0.72 -1.75 15.82
CA ALA A 69 -0.91 -0.68 14.84
C ALA A 69 -0.01 -0.90 13.61
N TYR A 70 -0.61 -0.97 12.42
CA TYR A 70 0.08 -1.20 11.16
C TYR A 70 0.09 0.09 10.33
N HIS A 71 1.18 0.84 10.40
CA HIS A 71 1.41 2.07 9.66
C HIS A 71 1.97 1.76 8.27
N VAL A 72 1.49 2.48 7.25
CA VAL A 72 1.96 2.34 5.86
C VAL A 72 2.33 3.70 5.26
N CYS A 73 3.39 3.69 4.43
CA CYS A 73 3.70 4.76 3.50
C CYS A 73 3.40 4.31 2.07
N ILE A 74 3.00 5.24 1.21
CA ILE A 74 2.78 4.93 -0.20
C ILE A 74 4.12 4.82 -0.93
N GLY A 75 4.24 3.86 -1.84
CA GLY A 75 5.39 3.68 -2.73
C GLY A 75 5.00 3.81 -4.20
N ASN A 76 5.99 3.72 -5.10
CA ASN A 76 5.80 3.81 -6.54
C ASN A 76 4.78 2.79 -7.06
N HIS A 77 4.79 1.55 -6.56
CA HIS A 77 3.84 0.52 -6.99
C HIS A 77 2.39 0.76 -6.58
N GLY A 78 2.16 1.62 -5.58
CA GLY A 78 0.83 2.03 -5.16
C GLY A 78 0.35 3.32 -5.81
N TYR A 79 1.27 4.09 -6.42
CA TYR A 79 1.02 5.45 -6.85
C TYR A 79 1.25 5.67 -8.34
N ASP A 80 2.47 5.47 -8.85
CA ASP A 80 2.92 6.10 -10.09
C ASP A 80 2.07 5.80 -11.34
N TRP A 81 1.51 6.86 -11.93
CA TRP A 81 0.79 6.83 -13.20
C TRP A 81 0.86 8.16 -13.98
N PRO A 82 0.93 8.16 -15.33
CA PRO A 82 1.08 9.35 -16.20
C PRO A 82 0.28 10.60 -15.83
N SER A 83 -0.96 10.46 -15.36
CA SER A 83 -1.92 11.55 -15.15
C SER A 83 -2.12 11.97 -13.69
N GLN A 84 -1.17 11.68 -12.79
CA GLN A 84 -1.32 12.02 -11.38
C GLN A 84 -0.97 13.48 -11.05
N PRO A 85 -1.66 14.08 -10.06
CA PRO A 85 -1.53 15.49 -9.69
C PRO A 85 -0.17 15.83 -9.08
N TRP A 86 0.35 14.96 -8.22
CA TRP A 86 1.65 15.08 -7.60
C TRP A 86 2.52 13.99 -8.19
N ARG A 87 3.60 14.34 -8.89
CA ARG A 87 4.59 13.37 -9.32
C ARG A 87 5.91 14.08 -9.58
N PRO A 88 7.00 13.72 -8.88
CA PRO A 88 8.30 14.32 -9.14
C PRO A 88 8.74 14.08 -10.60
N GLU A 89 9.32 15.09 -11.25
CA GLU A 89 9.71 14.98 -12.67
C GLU A 89 10.72 13.86 -12.93
N TRP A 90 11.60 13.59 -11.97
CA TRP A 90 12.55 12.48 -12.03
C TRP A 90 11.88 11.10 -12.03
N SER A 91 10.68 10.95 -11.44
CA SER A 91 10.01 9.64 -11.34
C SER A 91 9.31 9.22 -12.65
N VAL A 92 9.09 10.17 -13.57
CA VAL A 92 8.49 9.92 -14.89
C VAL A 92 9.32 8.93 -15.71
N GLY A 93 10.64 9.09 -15.71
CA GLY A 93 11.56 8.25 -16.48
C GLY A 93 11.95 6.94 -15.78
N ILE A 94 11.81 6.87 -14.45
CA ILE A 94 12.28 5.74 -13.64
C ILE A 94 11.14 4.78 -13.31
N TYR A 95 9.98 5.29 -12.87
CA TYR A 95 8.85 4.45 -12.42
C TYR A 95 7.69 4.48 -13.43
N GLY A 96 7.41 5.62 -14.06
CA GLY A 96 6.49 5.69 -15.20
C GLY A 96 5.05 5.22 -14.92
N LYS A 97 4.76 3.93 -15.17
CA LYS A 97 3.43 3.29 -15.07
C LYS A 97 3.36 2.19 -14.00
N ASP A 98 4.29 2.23 -13.07
CA ASP A 98 4.53 1.13 -12.15
C ASP A 98 3.40 0.88 -11.14
N GLY A 99 2.56 1.88 -10.90
CA GLY A 99 1.32 1.74 -10.15
C GLY A 99 0.22 0.96 -10.88
N GLY A 100 0.43 0.59 -12.16
CA GLY A 100 -0.50 -0.25 -12.93
C GLY A 100 -1.90 0.35 -13.12
N GLY A 101 -2.03 1.67 -12.98
CA GLY A 101 -3.30 2.39 -13.10
C GLY A 101 -4.05 2.60 -11.79
N GLU A 102 -3.50 2.14 -10.66
CA GLU A 102 -4.14 2.33 -9.33
C GLU A 102 -4.14 3.78 -8.87
N CYS A 103 -3.14 4.56 -9.28
CA CYS A 103 -3.04 5.98 -9.03
C CYS A 103 -3.16 6.39 -7.55
N GLY A 104 -2.80 5.53 -6.59
CA GLY A 104 -2.97 5.78 -5.15
C GLY A 104 -4.38 5.58 -4.61
N VAL A 105 -5.37 5.26 -5.45
CA VAL A 105 -6.77 5.13 -5.05
C VAL A 105 -6.97 3.94 -4.09
N PRO A 106 -6.58 2.69 -4.42
CA PRO A 106 -6.73 1.57 -3.50
C PRO A 106 -6.06 1.82 -2.15
N PHE A 107 -4.85 2.37 -2.16
CA PHE A 107 -4.10 2.72 -0.95
C PHE A 107 -4.86 3.73 -0.08
N SER A 108 -5.37 4.82 -0.67
CA SER A 108 -6.09 5.89 0.02
C SER A 108 -7.38 5.42 0.70
N PHE A 109 -8.08 4.46 0.10
CA PHE A 109 -9.36 3.98 0.61
C PHE A 109 -9.24 2.78 1.56
N ARG A 110 -8.20 1.96 1.42
CA ARG A 110 -8.01 0.75 2.22
C ARG A 110 -7.28 1.01 3.54
N PHE A 111 -6.41 2.01 3.58
CA PHE A 111 -5.66 2.36 4.78
C PHE A 111 -6.18 3.62 5.45
N ARG A 112 -6.24 3.58 6.79
CA ARG A 112 -6.52 4.75 7.63
C ARG A 112 -5.23 5.15 8.33
N MET A 113 -4.57 6.19 7.84
CA MET A 113 -3.36 6.72 8.45
C MET A 113 -3.66 7.97 9.29
N PRO A 114 -2.87 8.23 10.35
CA PRO A 114 -2.95 9.49 11.07
C PRO A 114 -2.49 10.65 10.19
N GLY A 115 -3.22 11.76 10.24
CA GLY A 115 -2.94 12.97 9.46
C GLY A 115 -4.05 13.29 8.45
N ASN A 116 -4.17 14.57 8.09
CA ASN A 116 -5.09 15.05 7.06
C ASN A 116 -4.35 15.36 5.75
N SER A 117 -3.47 14.45 5.33
CA SER A 117 -2.79 14.54 4.02
C SER A 117 -3.83 14.27 2.94
N LEU A 118 -4.24 15.34 2.27
CA LEU A 118 -5.11 15.34 1.11
C LEU A 118 -4.37 16.05 -0.01
N ASP A 119 -4.11 15.33 -1.09
CA ASP A 119 -3.49 15.88 -2.29
C ASP A 119 -4.55 15.96 -3.40
N PRO A 120 -4.98 17.18 -3.78
CA PRO A 120 -6.02 17.37 -4.77
C PRO A 120 -5.66 16.74 -6.11
N THR A 121 -6.59 15.99 -6.69
CA THR A 121 -6.36 15.36 -8.00
C THR A 121 -6.46 16.33 -9.17
N GLY A 122 -7.01 17.53 -8.96
CA GLY A 122 -7.33 18.47 -10.04
C GLY A 122 -8.45 17.97 -10.96
N THR A 123 -9.13 16.88 -10.59
CA THR A 123 -10.24 16.27 -11.33
C THR A 123 -11.48 16.15 -10.44
N ARG A 124 -12.55 15.51 -10.94
CA ARG A 124 -13.71 15.15 -10.09
C ARG A 124 -13.44 13.94 -9.18
N ALA A 125 -12.28 13.30 -9.30
CA ALA A 125 -11.93 12.17 -8.45
C ALA A 125 -11.59 12.66 -7.03
N PRO A 126 -11.89 11.86 -6.00
CA PRO A 126 -11.53 12.18 -4.62
C PRO A 126 -10.04 12.46 -4.45
N ASP A 127 -9.69 13.38 -3.56
CA ASP A 127 -8.31 13.70 -3.22
C ASP A 127 -7.57 12.45 -2.77
N THR A 128 -6.31 12.32 -3.21
CA THR A 128 -5.46 11.20 -2.76
C THR A 128 -5.10 11.44 -1.31
N ARG A 129 -5.21 10.38 -0.49
CA ARG A 129 -4.96 10.44 0.94
C ARG A 129 -3.67 9.72 1.28
N ASN A 130 -3.07 10.06 2.42
CA ASN A 130 -1.93 9.33 3.00
C ASN A 130 -0.67 9.34 2.11
N LEU A 131 -0.52 10.36 1.25
CA LEU A 131 0.63 10.54 0.35
C LEU A 131 1.86 11.00 1.12
N SER A 132 1.64 11.93 2.05
CA SER A 132 2.62 12.41 3.00
C SER A 132 2.22 11.95 4.39
N SER A 133 2.36 10.66 4.69
CA SER A 133 2.27 10.16 6.06
C SER A 133 3.49 10.65 6.85
N THR A 134 3.55 11.95 7.16
CA THR A 134 4.54 12.51 8.06
C THR A 134 4.16 12.05 9.46
N PHE A 135 4.99 11.18 10.04
CA PHE A 135 4.85 10.70 11.41
C PHE A 135 5.02 11.88 12.38
N CYS A 136 3.92 12.59 12.69
CA CYS A 136 3.90 13.58 13.75
C CYS A 136 3.39 12.90 15.02
N ILE A 137 4.27 12.17 15.69
CA ILE A 137 4.09 11.87 17.12
C ILE A 137 4.25 13.18 17.88
N HIS A 138 3.12 13.81 18.25
CA HIS A 138 3.12 14.64 19.44
C HIS A 138 3.29 13.69 20.63
N VAL A 139 4.55 13.51 21.04
CA VAL A 139 4.88 12.96 22.33
C VAL A 139 4.54 14.06 23.33
N ASN A 140 3.41 13.91 24.03
CA ASN A 140 3.12 14.71 25.23
C ASN A 140 4.00 14.21 26.39
#